data_AF-A0A927N778-F1
#
_entry.id   AF-A0A927N778-F1
#
_cell.length_a   1.000
_cell.length_b   1.000
_cell.length_c   1.000
_cell.angle_alpha   90.00
_cell.angle_beta   90.00
_cell.angle_gamma   90.00
#
_symmetry.space_group_name_H-M   'P 1'
#
loop_
_entity.id
_entity.type
_entity.pdbx_description
1 polymer ?
#
loop_
_entity_poly.entity_id
_entity_poly.type
_entity_poly.pdbx_seq_one_letter_code
_entity_poly.pdbx_strand_id
1 'polypeptide(L)'
;MTFDIDACQYRVDTEPDHRAIGAVVDAEIKRYFMGRTVVVRGIGSQDHPGRTVDELVEIIRWSGTDRYDPTRKGLGYENLENKHIDLFAIRRKVTPRMRLFKDLSWGFYHGSIAVHGKPTRLDILTIYDAAKLRQVLHQYEGRTDRKRDGFVFRHPERRQEAVLGIAKLSR
;
A
#
# COMPACT_ATOMS: atom_id res chain seq x y z
N MET A 1 -14.77 -5.04 0.52
CA MET A 1 -14.62 -6.29 -0.27
C MET A 1 -13.22 -6.83 -0.08
N THR A 2 -13.04 -8.14 -0.06
CA THR A 2 -11.71 -8.78 -0.14
C THR A 2 -11.70 -9.74 -1.32
N PHE A 3 -10.58 -9.83 -2.00
CA PHE A 3 -10.39 -10.71 -3.13
C PHE A 3 -8.94 -11.17 -3.20
N ASP A 4 -8.75 -12.37 -3.72
CA ASP A 4 -7.44 -12.98 -3.89
C ASP A 4 -6.96 -12.73 -5.32
N ILE A 5 -5.67 -12.44 -5.46
CA ILE A 5 -5.00 -12.35 -6.75
C ILE A 5 -3.94 -13.44 -6.78
N ASP A 6 -4.04 -14.30 -7.79
CA ASP A 6 -3.01 -15.29 -8.07
C ASP A 6 -1.72 -14.59 -8.50
N ALA A 7 -0.74 -14.58 -7.59
CA ALA A 7 0.54 -13.92 -7.74
C ALA A 7 1.70 -14.90 -7.45
N CYS A 8 1.55 -16.18 -7.81
CA CYS A 8 2.54 -17.24 -7.55
C CYS A 8 3.95 -16.91 -8.06
N GLN A 9 4.04 -16.17 -9.16
CA GLN A 9 5.30 -15.69 -9.74
C GLN A 9 5.94 -14.54 -8.96
N TYR A 10 5.24 -13.94 -8.00
CA TYR A 10 5.76 -12.83 -7.20
C TYR A 10 6.61 -13.32 -6.03
N ARG A 11 7.87 -13.54 -6.35
CA ARG A 11 8.94 -13.85 -5.40
C ARG A 11 9.93 -12.69 -5.32
N VAL A 12 10.63 -12.58 -4.20
CA VAL A 12 11.55 -11.46 -3.93
C VAL A 12 12.93 -11.92 -3.48
N ASP A 13 13.20 -13.22 -3.53
CA ASP A 13 14.54 -13.80 -3.39
C ASP A 13 15.47 -13.36 -4.54
N THR A 14 14.90 -13.05 -5.69
CA THR A 14 15.55 -12.37 -6.82
C THR A 14 14.71 -11.18 -7.27
N GLU A 15 15.26 -10.26 -8.08
CA GLU A 15 14.48 -9.13 -8.60
C GLU A 15 13.32 -9.65 -9.45
N PRO A 16 12.06 -9.37 -9.07
CA PRO A 16 10.92 -9.89 -9.81
C PRO A 16 10.75 -9.15 -11.14
N ASP A 17 10.14 -9.82 -12.11
CA ASP A 17 9.63 -9.11 -13.29
C ASP A 17 8.42 -8.25 -12.89
N HIS A 18 8.71 -7.05 -12.41
CA HIS A 18 7.74 -6.04 -11.99
C HIS A 18 6.67 -5.75 -13.05
N ARG A 19 7.00 -5.88 -14.34
CA ARG A 19 6.05 -5.65 -15.42
C ARG A 19 5.08 -6.82 -15.55
N ALA A 20 5.59 -8.05 -15.55
CA ALA A 20 4.78 -9.25 -15.67
C ALA A 20 3.84 -9.41 -14.47
N ILE A 21 4.35 -9.32 -13.24
CA ILE A 21 3.48 -9.37 -12.05
C ILE A 21 2.53 -8.17 -12.00
N GLY A 22 3.02 -6.99 -12.41
CA GLY A 22 2.23 -5.77 -12.52
C GLY A 22 0.98 -5.96 -13.38
N ALA A 23 1.13 -6.64 -14.53
CA ALA A 23 0.01 -6.88 -15.44
C ALA A 23 -1.08 -7.75 -14.80
N VAL A 24 -0.71 -8.79 -14.05
CA VAL A 24 -1.66 -9.69 -13.38
C VAL A 24 -2.44 -8.95 -12.29
N VAL A 25 -1.73 -8.26 -11.40
CA VAL A 25 -2.36 -7.52 -10.30
C VAL A 25 -3.20 -6.35 -10.81
N ASP A 26 -2.69 -5.60 -11.78
CA ASP A 26 -3.42 -4.45 -12.33
C ASP A 26 -4.67 -4.88 -13.09
N ALA A 27 -4.73 -6.08 -13.68
CA ALA A 27 -5.93 -6.60 -14.34
C ALA A 27 -7.07 -6.78 -13.33
N GLU A 28 -6.79 -7.34 -12.15
CA GLU A 28 -7.78 -7.50 -11.08
C GLU A 28 -8.24 -6.15 -10.53
N ILE A 29 -7.33 -5.20 -10.29
CA ILE A 29 -7.71 -3.85 -9.87
C ILE A 29 -8.60 -3.16 -10.92
N LYS A 30 -8.26 -3.30 -12.21
CA LYS A 30 -9.07 -2.75 -13.31
C LYS A 30 -10.47 -3.35 -13.35
N ARG A 31 -10.60 -4.66 -13.12
CA ARG A 31 -11.89 -5.37 -13.12
C ARG A 31 -12.89 -4.77 -12.14
N TYR A 32 -12.42 -4.37 -10.96
CA TYR A 32 -13.28 -3.86 -9.88
C TYR A 32 -13.43 -2.34 -9.84
N PHE A 33 -12.42 -1.59 -10.29
CA PHE A 33 -12.31 -0.16 -9.99
C PHE A 33 -12.19 0.73 -11.23
N MET A 34 -12.47 0.22 -12.43
CA MET A 34 -12.39 0.99 -13.69
C MET A 34 -13.06 2.36 -13.58
N GLY A 35 -12.36 3.41 -14.04
CA GLY A 35 -12.85 4.80 -14.03
C GLY A 35 -12.74 5.51 -12.68
N ARG A 36 -12.55 4.79 -11.57
CA ARG A 36 -12.43 5.38 -10.22
C ARG A 36 -11.03 5.95 -9.99
N THR A 37 -10.93 6.94 -9.11
CA THR A 37 -9.63 7.37 -8.56
C THR A 37 -9.46 6.73 -7.19
N VAL A 38 -8.40 5.95 -7.04
CA VAL A 38 -8.11 5.19 -5.82
C VAL A 38 -6.77 5.63 -5.23
N VAL A 39 -6.58 5.31 -3.95
CA VAL A 39 -5.29 5.38 -3.26
C VAL A 39 -4.94 3.96 -2.83
N VAL A 40 -3.78 3.45 -3.23
CA VAL A 40 -3.40 2.05 -2.98
C VAL A 40 -2.17 1.99 -2.10
N ARG A 41 -2.32 1.30 -0.96
CA ARG A 41 -1.24 1.01 -0.01
C ARG A 41 -0.83 -0.45 -0.15
N GLY A 42 0.47 -0.69 -0.31
CA GLY A 42 1.06 -2.02 -0.23
C GLY A 42 1.51 -2.34 1.20
N ILE A 43 1.36 -3.59 1.61
CA ILE A 43 1.76 -4.09 2.93
C ILE A 43 2.47 -5.44 2.73
N GLY A 44 3.65 -5.59 3.32
CA GLY A 44 4.32 -6.88 3.51
C GLY A 44 4.04 -7.39 4.92
N SER A 45 3.64 -8.65 5.08
CA SER A 45 3.35 -9.21 6.40
C SER A 45 4.62 -9.34 7.25
N GLN A 46 5.81 -9.33 6.63
CA GLN A 46 7.10 -9.33 7.33
C GLN A 46 7.28 -8.06 8.18
N ASP A 47 6.60 -6.99 7.80
CA ASP A 47 6.56 -5.72 8.53
C ASP A 47 5.54 -5.74 9.66
N HIS A 48 4.90 -6.86 9.97
CA HIS A 48 3.96 -7.02 11.09
C HIS A 48 4.25 -8.30 11.89
N PRO A 49 5.26 -8.29 12.77
CA PRO A 49 5.64 -9.46 13.55
C PRO A 49 4.47 -10.03 14.36
N GLY A 50 4.30 -11.35 14.31
CA GLY A 50 3.23 -12.04 15.02
C GLY A 50 1.83 -11.90 14.41
N ARG A 51 1.72 -11.36 13.19
CA ARG A 51 0.45 -11.29 12.45
C ARG A 51 0.53 -12.05 11.13
N THR A 52 -0.46 -12.89 10.89
CA THR A 52 -0.72 -13.52 9.59
C THR A 52 -1.34 -12.53 8.62
N VAL A 53 -1.32 -12.87 7.33
CA VAL A 53 -1.98 -12.08 6.28
C VAL A 53 -3.48 -11.94 6.57
N ASP A 54 -4.15 -13.01 6.99
CA ASP A 54 -5.58 -12.98 7.27
C ASP A 54 -5.91 -12.12 8.51
N GLU A 55 -5.09 -12.17 9.56
CA GLU A 55 -5.25 -11.25 10.70
C GLU A 55 -5.07 -9.79 10.30
N LEU A 56 -4.10 -9.48 9.44
CA LEU A 56 -3.91 -8.12 8.93
C LEU A 56 -5.11 -7.66 8.10
N VAL A 57 -5.68 -8.55 7.28
CA VAL A 57 -6.91 -8.26 6.53
C VAL A 57 -8.06 -7.92 7.48
N GLU A 58 -8.27 -8.69 8.55
CA GLU A 58 -9.30 -8.39 9.55
C GLU A 58 -9.06 -7.07 10.27
N ILE A 59 -7.81 -6.78 10.66
CA ILE A 59 -7.44 -5.51 11.28
C ILE A 59 -7.74 -4.34 10.33
N ILE A 60 -7.39 -4.44 9.06
CA ILE A 60 -7.64 -3.40 8.05
C ILE A 60 -9.14 -3.25 7.81
N ARG A 61 -9.91 -4.34 7.76
CA ARG A 61 -11.37 -4.30 7.64
C ARG A 61 -12.00 -3.54 8.80
N TRP A 62 -11.56 -3.81 10.03
CA TRP A 62 -12.15 -3.22 11.23
C TRP A 62 -11.70 -1.78 11.46
N SER A 63 -10.39 -1.50 11.36
CA SER A 63 -9.82 -0.19 11.69
C SER A 63 -9.64 0.75 10.50
N GLY A 64 -9.72 0.24 9.27
CA GLY A 64 -9.41 0.96 8.04
C GLY A 64 -7.91 1.03 7.69
N THR A 65 -7.01 0.47 8.51
CA THR A 65 -5.56 0.57 8.28
C THR A 65 -4.79 -0.57 8.94
N ASP A 66 -3.59 -0.88 8.44
CA ASP A 66 -2.63 -1.77 9.09
C ASP A 66 -1.87 -1.08 10.25
N ARG A 67 -2.06 0.24 10.43
CA ARG A 67 -1.48 1.01 11.53
C ARG A 67 -2.35 0.97 12.79
N TYR A 68 -2.48 -0.23 13.36
CA TYR A 68 -3.32 -0.50 14.52
C TYR A 68 -2.65 -0.17 15.88
N ASP A 69 -1.32 -0.13 15.93
CA ASP A 69 -0.57 0.18 17.15
C ASP A 69 -0.09 1.64 17.12
N PRO A 70 -0.68 2.54 17.93
CA PRO A 70 -0.31 3.95 17.95
C PRO A 70 1.06 4.22 18.62
N THR A 71 1.62 3.22 19.32
CA THR A 71 2.91 3.34 20.02
C THR A 71 4.08 2.77 19.23
N ARG A 72 3.80 2.08 18.12
CA ARG A 72 4.82 1.47 17.27
C ARG A 72 5.71 2.54 16.61
N LYS A 73 7.03 2.34 16.68
CA LYS A 73 8.05 3.17 16.02
C LYS A 73 8.65 2.49 14.78
N GLY A 74 9.26 3.26 13.88
CA GLY A 74 9.86 2.77 12.63
C GLY A 74 8.86 2.48 11.49
N LEU A 75 9.36 2.05 10.32
CA LEU A 75 8.56 1.70 9.12
C LEU A 75 7.56 2.79 8.66
N GLY A 76 7.93 4.05 8.88
CA GLY A 76 7.10 5.20 8.54
C GLY A 76 5.89 5.41 9.46
N TYR A 77 5.82 4.77 10.63
CA TYR A 77 4.86 5.12 11.69
C TYR A 77 5.14 6.50 12.30
N GLU A 78 6.36 6.99 12.14
CA GLU A 78 6.76 8.33 12.57
C GLU A 78 6.30 9.38 11.57
N ASN A 79 5.73 10.47 12.10
CA ASN A 79 5.27 11.61 11.32
C ASN A 79 6.47 12.39 10.76
N LEU A 80 6.54 12.57 9.44
CA LEU A 80 7.59 13.35 8.77
C LEU A 80 7.32 14.85 8.92
N GLU A 81 8.36 15.64 9.20
CA GLU A 81 8.29 17.11 9.32
C GLU A 81 7.21 17.62 10.30
N ASN A 82 6.94 16.90 11.40
CA ASN A 82 5.83 17.20 12.33
C ASN A 82 4.43 17.18 11.67
N LYS A 83 4.28 16.57 10.49
CA LYS A 83 2.99 16.43 9.82
C LYS A 83 2.38 15.07 10.13
N HIS A 84 1.15 15.10 10.61
CA HIS A 84 0.38 13.87 10.77
C HIS A 84 0.11 13.20 9.42
N ILE A 85 0.52 11.94 9.28
CA ILE A 85 0.27 11.10 8.09
C ILE A 85 -0.29 9.76 8.57
N ASP A 86 -1.55 9.48 8.23
CA ASP A 86 -2.19 8.21 8.58
C ASP A 86 -1.62 7.05 7.77
N LEU A 87 -1.28 7.29 6.49
CA LEU A 87 -0.74 6.24 5.61
C LEU A 87 0.08 6.81 4.45
N PHE A 88 1.03 6.01 3.99
CA PHE A 88 1.71 6.21 2.70
C PHE A 88 1.15 5.28 1.64
N ALA A 89 0.86 5.81 0.46
CA ALA A 89 0.18 5.11 -0.64
C ALA A 89 0.35 5.81 -2.00
N ILE A 90 -0.02 5.13 -3.08
CA ILE A 90 -0.02 5.70 -4.44
C ILE A 90 -1.44 6.06 -4.87
N ARG A 91 -1.68 7.33 -5.19
CA ARG A 91 -2.93 7.78 -5.82
C ARG A 91 -2.90 7.54 -7.32
N ARG A 92 -3.94 6.92 -7.86
CA ARG A 92 -4.04 6.64 -9.30
C ARG A 92 -5.50 6.64 -9.78
N LYS A 93 -5.72 7.14 -11.01
CA LYS A 93 -6.97 6.88 -11.74
C LYS A 93 -6.88 5.53 -12.43
N VAL A 94 -7.84 4.65 -12.16
CA VAL A 94 -7.90 3.33 -12.77
C VAL A 94 -8.38 3.48 -14.21
N THR A 95 -7.50 3.15 -15.14
CA THR A 95 -7.73 3.24 -16.59
C THR A 95 -7.23 1.97 -17.26
N PRO A 96 -7.61 1.68 -18.52
CA PRO A 96 -7.11 0.50 -19.23
C PRO A 96 -5.58 0.44 -19.31
N ARG A 97 -4.92 1.60 -19.42
CA ARG A 97 -3.46 1.74 -19.52
C ARG A 97 -2.74 1.87 -18.18
N MET A 98 -3.46 1.77 -17.05
CA MET A 98 -2.86 1.85 -15.71
C MET A 98 -1.77 0.79 -15.54
N ARG A 99 -0.66 1.21 -14.94
CA ARG A 99 0.49 0.39 -14.51
C ARG A 99 0.83 0.75 -13.07
N LEU A 100 0.04 0.30 -12.09
CA LEU A 100 0.17 0.70 -10.69
C LEU A 100 1.10 -0.27 -9.95
N PHE A 101 0.83 -1.57 -10.04
CA PHE A 101 1.54 -2.55 -9.22
C PHE A 101 3.01 -2.71 -9.61
N LYS A 102 3.37 -2.42 -10.87
CA LYS A 102 4.79 -2.32 -11.27
C LYS A 102 5.55 -1.30 -10.42
N ASP A 103 4.98 -0.12 -10.22
CA ASP A 103 5.63 0.96 -9.44
C ASP A 103 5.69 0.58 -7.96
N LEU A 104 4.63 -0.03 -7.42
CA LEU A 104 4.59 -0.52 -6.03
C LEU A 104 5.64 -1.60 -5.79
N SER A 105 5.63 -2.67 -6.58
CA SER A 105 6.56 -3.79 -6.41
C SER A 105 8.02 -3.35 -6.61
N TRP A 106 8.31 -2.45 -7.56
CA TRP A 106 9.65 -1.89 -7.73
C TRP A 106 10.09 -1.10 -6.50
N GLY A 107 9.21 -0.22 -6.00
CA GLY A 107 9.49 0.59 -4.81
C GLY A 107 9.69 -0.26 -3.55
N PHE A 108 8.91 -1.32 -3.38
CA PHE A 108 9.07 -2.25 -2.25
C PHE A 108 10.34 -3.11 -2.37
N TYR A 109 10.70 -3.55 -3.58
CA TYR A 109 11.91 -4.34 -3.76
C TYR A 109 13.18 -3.49 -3.53
N HIS A 110 13.35 -2.45 -4.34
CA HIS A 110 14.56 -1.60 -4.31
C HIS A 110 14.62 -0.70 -3.08
N GLY A 111 13.47 -0.15 -2.66
CA GLY A 111 13.38 0.72 -1.48
C GLY A 111 13.68 -0.04 -0.20
N SER A 112 13.11 -1.24 -0.01
CA SER A 112 13.41 -2.04 1.18
C SER A 112 14.85 -2.51 1.22
N ILE A 113 15.46 -2.83 0.08
CA ILE A 113 16.90 -3.15 0.03
C ILE A 113 17.73 -1.95 0.50
N ALA A 114 17.43 -0.75 -0.01
CA ALA A 114 18.18 0.46 0.35
C ALA A 114 18.04 0.84 1.83
N VAL A 115 16.86 0.63 2.43
CA VAL A 115 16.57 1.06 3.82
C VAL A 115 16.85 -0.05 4.85
N HIS A 116 16.56 -1.30 4.50
CA HIS A 116 16.57 -2.45 5.43
C HIS A 116 17.59 -3.53 5.06
N GLY A 117 18.32 -3.37 3.96
CA GLY A 117 19.32 -4.34 3.49
C GLY A 117 18.73 -5.62 2.92
N LYS A 118 17.40 -5.71 2.75
CA LYS A 118 16.70 -6.89 2.23
C LYS A 118 15.42 -6.50 1.49
N PRO A 119 14.98 -7.28 0.50
CA PRO A 119 13.74 -7.02 -0.21
C PRO A 119 12.51 -7.35 0.65
N THR A 120 11.43 -6.61 0.45
CA THR A 120 10.11 -6.88 1.06
C THR A 120 9.13 -7.34 -0.02
N ARG A 121 8.45 -8.48 0.20
CA ARG A 121 7.33 -8.90 -0.64
C ARG A 121 6.07 -8.16 -0.22
N LEU A 122 5.27 -7.74 -1.18
CA LEU A 122 3.90 -7.30 -0.90
C LEU A 122 3.00 -8.53 -0.73
N ASP A 123 2.26 -8.59 0.36
CA ASP A 123 1.29 -9.65 0.63
C ASP A 123 -0.15 -9.13 0.54
N ILE A 124 -0.38 -7.83 0.82
CA ILE A 124 -1.69 -7.19 0.80
C ILE A 124 -1.63 -5.86 0.04
N LEU A 125 -2.69 -5.55 -0.71
CA LEU A 125 -2.99 -4.20 -1.18
C LEU A 125 -4.30 -3.70 -0.57
N THR A 126 -4.25 -2.57 0.14
CA THR A 126 -5.45 -1.87 0.59
C THR A 126 -5.79 -0.77 -0.41
N ILE A 127 -7.02 -0.80 -0.93
CA ILE A 127 -7.52 0.10 -1.97
C ILE A 127 -8.53 1.03 -1.31
N TYR A 128 -8.20 2.32 -1.27
CA TYR A 128 -9.00 3.36 -0.66
C TYR A 128 -9.72 4.23 -1.68
N ASP A 129 -10.86 4.77 -1.28
CA ASP A 129 -11.54 5.86 -1.98
C ASP A 129 -10.73 7.15 -1.82
N ALA A 130 -10.19 7.67 -2.93
CA ALA A 130 -9.41 8.89 -2.92
C ALA A 130 -10.21 10.11 -2.43
N ALA A 131 -11.54 10.11 -2.55
CA ALA A 131 -12.39 11.19 -2.07
C ALA A 131 -12.44 11.26 -0.53
N LYS A 132 -12.22 10.14 0.16
CA LYS A 132 -12.23 10.03 1.63
C LYS A 132 -10.87 10.30 2.28
N LEU A 133 -9.85 10.59 1.46
CA LEU A 133 -8.50 10.92 1.90
C LEU A 133 -8.15 12.37 1.54
N ARG A 134 -7.26 12.96 2.33
CA ARG A 134 -6.60 14.23 2.04
C ARG A 134 -5.11 13.95 1.90
N GLN A 135 -4.54 14.36 0.79
CA GLN A 135 -3.12 14.22 0.52
C GLN A 135 -2.30 15.22 1.35
N VAL A 136 -1.16 14.77 1.86
CA VAL A 136 -0.22 15.56 2.64
C VAL A 136 1.09 15.68 1.87
N LEU A 137 1.47 16.91 1.52
CA LEU A 137 2.77 17.22 0.94
C LEU A 137 3.83 17.19 2.03
N HIS A 138 4.87 16.39 1.86
CA HIS A 138 5.96 16.25 2.82
C HIS A 138 7.30 16.05 2.13
N GLN A 139 8.37 15.95 2.91
CA GLN A 139 9.73 15.69 2.45
C GLN A 139 10.34 14.60 3.33
N TYR A 140 11.02 13.63 2.73
CA TYR A 140 11.81 12.66 3.51
C TYR A 140 13.12 13.32 3.94
N GLU A 141 13.63 12.91 5.10
CA GLU A 141 14.91 13.38 5.62
C GLU A 141 16.04 13.19 4.60
N GLY A 142 16.90 14.20 4.46
CA GLY A 142 18.04 14.18 3.54
C GLY A 142 17.69 14.32 2.04
N ARG A 143 16.40 14.40 1.66
CA ARG A 143 15.99 14.64 0.28
C ARG A 143 15.69 16.11 0.03
N THR A 144 15.83 16.59 -1.21
CA THR A 144 15.45 17.96 -1.62
C THR A 144 14.09 18.02 -2.31
N ASP A 145 13.55 16.89 -2.75
CA ASP A 145 12.28 16.81 -3.45
C ASP A 145 11.08 16.60 -2.50
N ARG A 146 9.97 17.29 -2.78
CA ARG A 146 8.71 17.11 -2.06
C ARG A 146 7.91 15.93 -2.61
N LYS A 147 7.36 15.14 -1.69
CA LYS A 147 6.59 13.92 -1.97
C LYS A 147 5.12 14.07 -1.64
N ARG A 148 4.33 13.23 -2.29
CA ARG A 148 2.87 13.38 -2.48
C ARG A 148 2.11 12.08 -2.23
N ASP A 149 2.77 11.16 -1.56
CA ASP A 149 2.35 9.80 -1.21
C ASP A 149 1.85 9.68 0.23
N GLY A 150 1.92 10.74 1.04
CA GLY A 150 1.31 10.79 2.37
C GLY A 150 -0.17 11.16 2.31
N PHE A 151 -1.01 10.49 3.11
CA PHE A 151 -2.43 10.75 3.21
C PHE A 151 -2.90 10.75 4.66
N VAL A 152 -3.94 11.54 4.92
CA VAL A 152 -4.77 11.47 6.13
C VAL A 152 -6.21 11.18 5.78
N PHE A 153 -6.93 10.50 6.68
CA PHE A 153 -8.36 10.30 6.55
C PHE A 153 -9.10 11.63 6.76
N ARG A 154 -10.11 11.90 5.93
CA ARG A 154 -10.98 13.07 6.13
C ARG A 154 -11.86 12.91 7.36
N HIS A 155 -12.22 11.67 7.69
CA HIS A 155 -13.03 11.27 8.84
C HIS A 155 -12.29 10.16 9.62
N PRO A 156 -11.33 10.51 10.50
CA PRO A 156 -10.51 9.55 11.26
C PRO A 156 -11.31 8.60 12.17
N GLU A 157 -12.55 8.95 12.50
CA GLU A 157 -13.49 8.12 13.26
C GLU A 157 -14.25 7.11 12.37
N ARG A 158 -14.13 7.23 11.04
CA ARG A 158 -14.82 6.39 10.03
C ARG A 158 -13.86 5.85 8.97
N ARG A 159 -12.61 5.55 9.36
CA ARG A 159 -11.52 5.12 8.45
C ARG A 159 -11.88 3.90 7.61
N GLN A 160 -12.57 2.93 8.21
CA GLN A 160 -13.04 1.72 7.54
C GLN A 160 -13.88 2.00 6.30
N GLU A 161 -14.63 3.10 6.28
CA GLU A 161 -15.46 3.45 5.14
C GLU A 161 -14.66 3.98 3.95
N ALA A 162 -13.40 4.35 4.15
CA ALA A 162 -12.49 4.69 3.07
C ALA A 162 -12.00 3.44 2.32
N VAL A 163 -12.06 2.25 2.92
CA VAL A 163 -11.59 1.00 2.31
C VAL A 163 -12.62 0.50 1.28
N LEU A 164 -12.25 0.53 0.00
CA LEU A 164 -13.04 -0.04 -1.08
C LEU A 164 -12.78 -1.53 -1.25
N GLY A 165 -11.51 -1.93 -1.14
CA GLY A 165 -11.07 -3.30 -1.37
C GLY A 165 -9.79 -3.65 -0.66
N ILE A 166 -9.60 -4.94 -0.36
CA ILE A 166 -8.37 -5.51 0.15
C ILE A 166 -8.00 -6.68 -0.76
N ALA A 167 -6.90 -6.57 -1.49
CA ALA A 167 -6.39 -7.64 -2.35
C ALA A 167 -5.34 -8.45 -1.58
N LYS A 168 -5.50 -9.77 -1.51
CA LYS A 168 -4.49 -10.68 -0.97
C LYS A 168 -3.67 -11.26 -2.13
N LEU A 169 -2.35 -11.18 -2.04
CA LEU A 169 -1.45 -11.70 -3.08
C LEU A 169 -1.01 -13.11 -2.69
N SER A 170 -1.64 -14.13 -3.29
CA SER A 170 -1.32 -15.52 -3.01
C SER A 170 0.12 -15.87 -3.42
N ARG A 171 0.65 -16.92 -2.81
CA ARG A 171 1.96 -17.49 -3.12
C ARG A 171 1.83 -18.71 -4.02
#